data_AF-A0A4Y2UYL5-F1
#
_entry.id   AF-A0A4Y2UYL5-F1
#
_cell.length_a   1.000
_cell.length_b   1.000
_cell.length_c   1.000
_cell.angle_alpha   90.00
_cell.angle_beta   90.00
_cell.angle_gamma   90.00
#
_symmetry.space_group_name_H-M   'P 1'
#
loop_
_entity.id
_entity.type
_entity.pdbx_description
1 polymer ?
#
loop_
_entity_poly.entity_id
_entity_poly.type
_entity_poly.pdbx_seq_one_letter_code
_entity_poly.pdbx_strand_id
1 'polypeptide(L)'
;MYAHCKPDWPNTYTFSKCLAENVIMDTASDLPIAIIRPSIVVSTWKHPMPGYVEGHSGIAALTLGVGKGFVKVLYGDPNFQLNMVPVDIVANAHVLAAWSVGTKRFALFITINTLC
;
A
#
# COMPACT_ATOMS: atom_id res chain seq x y z
N MET A 1 -23.79 -1.48 6.50
CA MET A 1 -23.17 -1.67 5.18
C MET A 1 -22.00 -0.73 4.84
N TYR A 2 -21.59 0.24 5.69
CA TYR A 2 -20.38 1.06 5.42
C TYR A 2 -19.56 1.38 6.68
N ALA A 3 -19.65 0.55 7.72
CA ALA A 3 -19.20 0.90 9.07
C ALA A 3 -17.70 1.22 9.20
N HIS A 4 -16.87 0.84 8.22
CA HIS A 4 -15.42 1.03 8.23
C HIS A 4 -14.92 2.27 7.46
N CYS A 5 -15.67 2.80 6.48
CA CYS A 5 -15.24 3.98 5.70
C CYS A 5 -16.01 5.24 6.13
N LYS A 6 -15.44 5.99 7.06
CA LYS A 6 -16.02 7.23 7.59
C LYS A 6 -15.86 8.41 6.61
N PRO A 7 -16.57 9.53 6.82
CA PRO A 7 -16.34 10.77 6.06
C PRO A 7 -14.96 11.39 6.32
N ASP A 8 -14.38 11.18 7.51
CA ASP A 8 -13.13 11.82 7.96
C ASP A 8 -11.85 11.10 7.45
N TRP A 9 -11.87 10.52 6.26
CA TRP A 9 -10.69 9.84 5.71
C TRP A 9 -9.62 10.85 5.23
N PRO A 10 -8.32 10.55 5.40
CA PRO A 10 -7.24 11.51 5.14
C PRO A 10 -7.23 12.09 3.73
N ASN A 11 -7.68 11.33 2.74
CA ASN A 11 -7.83 11.80 1.37
C ASN A 11 -8.81 10.91 0.58
N THR A 12 -9.23 11.41 -0.58
CA THR A 12 -10.16 10.71 -1.48
C THR A 12 -9.62 9.37 -1.98
N TYR A 13 -8.30 9.22 -2.15
CA TYR A 13 -7.67 7.96 -2.56
C TYR A 13 -7.89 6.87 -1.51
N THR A 14 -7.54 7.14 -0.26
CA THR A 14 -7.66 6.20 0.86
C THR A 14 -9.13 5.84 1.13
N PHE A 15 -10.05 6.82 1.01
CA PHE A 15 -11.49 6.57 1.04
C PHE A 15 -11.94 5.62 -0.08
N SER A 16 -11.51 5.86 -1.33
CA SER A 16 -11.87 5.02 -2.47
C SER A 16 -11.40 3.58 -2.32
N LYS A 17 -10.22 3.37 -1.71
CA LYS A 17 -9.67 2.04 -1.44
C LYS A 17 -10.42 1.33 -0.32
N CYS A 18 -10.74 2.02 0.76
CA CYS A 18 -11.61 1.48 1.80
C CYS A 18 -12.97 1.04 1.24
N LEU A 19 -13.59 1.86 0.38
CA LEU A 19 -14.86 1.50 -0.24
C LEU A 19 -14.74 0.25 -1.12
N ALA A 20 -13.67 0.17 -1.93
CA ALA A 20 -13.41 -1.00 -2.76
C ALA A 20 -13.26 -2.29 -1.93
N GLU A 21 -12.56 -2.23 -0.79
CA GLU A 21 -12.42 -3.39 0.10
C GLU A 21 -13.78 -3.85 0.66
N ASN A 22 -14.66 -2.93 1.05
CA ASN A 22 -16.00 -3.29 1.51
C ASN A 22 -16.85 -3.91 0.40
N VAL A 23 -16.79 -3.35 -0.81
CA VAL A 23 -17.49 -3.94 -1.97
C VAL A 23 -17.00 -5.36 -2.23
N ILE A 24 -15.69 -5.60 -2.15
CA ILE A 24 -15.11 -6.95 -2.31
C ILE A 24 -15.61 -7.89 -1.20
N MET A 25 -15.65 -7.44 0.05
CA MET A 25 -16.16 -8.24 1.18
C MET A 25 -17.63 -8.61 1.01
N ASP A 26 -18.45 -7.69 0.49
CA ASP A 26 -19.89 -7.91 0.31
C ASP A 26 -20.23 -8.76 -0.93
N THR A 27 -19.42 -8.68 -2.00
CA THR A 27 -19.77 -9.26 -3.31
C THR A 27 -19.07 -10.56 -3.66
N ALA A 28 -17.88 -10.81 -3.10
CA ALA A 28 -16.98 -11.83 -3.63
C ALA A 28 -16.75 -13.02 -2.65
N SER A 29 -17.81 -13.39 -1.93
CA SER A 29 -17.80 -14.45 -0.89
C SER A 29 -17.41 -15.85 -1.39
N ASP A 30 -17.54 -16.11 -2.68
CA ASP A 30 -17.27 -17.38 -3.36
C ASP A 30 -15.92 -17.41 -4.11
N LEU A 31 -15.17 -16.30 -4.10
CA LEU A 31 -13.89 -16.19 -4.78
C LEU A 31 -12.71 -16.28 -3.79
N PRO A 32 -11.59 -16.92 -4.20
CA PRO A 32 -10.37 -16.91 -3.41
C PRO A 32 -9.70 -15.53 -3.54
N ILE A 33 -9.74 -14.72 -2.47
CA ILE A 33 -9.28 -13.31 -2.45
C ILE A 33 -8.27 -13.06 -1.33
N ALA A 34 -7.25 -12.25 -1.64
CA ALA A 34 -6.39 -11.60 -0.65
C ALA A 34 -6.46 -10.07 -0.81
N ILE A 35 -6.48 -9.36 0.31
CA ILE A 35 -6.37 -7.91 0.37
C ILE A 35 -5.04 -7.56 1.03
N ILE A 36 -4.19 -6.85 0.29
CA ILE A 36 -2.87 -6.43 0.78
C ILE A 36 -2.93 -4.94 1.02
N ARG A 37 -2.57 -4.51 2.24
CA ARG A 37 -2.55 -3.12 2.66
C ARG A 37 -1.10 -2.67 2.89
N PRO A 38 -0.38 -2.29 1.82
CA PRO A 38 0.97 -1.77 1.97
C PRO A 38 0.95 -0.37 2.61
N SER A 39 2.03 -0.05 3.31
CA SER A 39 2.33 1.34 3.72
C SER A 39 2.91 2.11 2.54
N ILE A 40 3.57 3.26 2.78
CA ILE A 40 4.16 4.04 1.70
C ILE A 40 5.29 3.25 1.06
N VAL A 41 5.07 2.84 -0.19
CA VAL A 41 6.03 2.04 -0.93
C VAL A 41 7.20 2.92 -1.38
N VAL A 42 8.41 2.50 -1.05
CA VAL A 42 9.67 3.19 -1.40
C VAL A 42 10.56 2.33 -2.31
N SER A 43 11.75 2.85 -2.62
CA SER A 43 12.77 2.14 -3.38
C SER A 43 13.03 0.74 -2.84
N THR A 44 13.48 -0.13 -3.73
CA THR A 44 13.87 -1.50 -3.41
C THR A 44 14.96 -1.56 -2.33
N TRP A 45 14.87 -2.56 -1.46
CA TRP A 45 15.96 -2.90 -0.54
C TRP A 45 17.03 -3.71 -1.28
N LYS A 46 16.66 -4.85 -1.88
CA LYS A 46 17.63 -5.80 -2.45
C LYS A 46 17.49 -6.00 -3.95
N HIS A 47 16.29 -6.27 -4.45
CA HIS A 47 16.08 -6.68 -5.84
C HIS A 47 15.26 -5.64 -6.62
N PRO A 48 15.60 -5.32 -7.89
CA PRO A 48 16.70 -5.88 -8.69
C PRO A 48 18.09 -5.33 -8.35
N MET A 49 18.18 -4.14 -7.76
CA MET A 49 19.37 -3.58 -7.13
C MET A 49 18.94 -2.63 -6.00
N PRO A 50 19.70 -2.49 -4.90
CA PRO A 50 19.35 -1.58 -3.82
C PRO A 50 19.13 -0.15 -4.28
N GLY A 51 18.04 0.48 -3.84
CA GLY A 51 17.71 1.87 -4.20
C GLY A 51 17.08 2.03 -5.59
N TYR A 52 16.81 0.93 -6.32
CA TYR A 52 16.07 1.01 -7.58
C TYR A 52 14.66 1.57 -7.35
N VAL A 53 14.29 2.55 -8.19
CA VAL A 53 12.97 3.17 -8.24
C VAL A 53 12.49 3.14 -9.68
N GLU A 54 11.29 2.63 -9.88
CA GLU A 54 10.61 2.71 -11.18
C GLU A 54 9.74 3.97 -11.21
N GLY A 55 10.22 5.00 -11.91
CA GLY A 55 9.48 6.25 -12.12
C GLY A 55 9.65 7.32 -11.04
N HIS A 56 8.93 8.43 -11.22
CA HIS A 56 9.02 9.64 -10.40
C HIS A 56 7.67 9.97 -9.78
N SER A 57 7.13 9.05 -8.97
CA SER A 57 5.81 9.21 -8.36
C SER A 57 5.86 9.12 -6.83
N GLY A 58 4.91 9.79 -6.18
CA GLY A 58 4.78 9.77 -4.73
C GLY A 58 6.03 10.26 -4.00
N ILE A 59 6.51 9.45 -3.05
CA ILE A 59 7.65 9.81 -2.19
C ILE A 59 8.96 9.94 -2.97
N ALA A 60 9.16 9.16 -4.03
CA ALA A 60 10.36 9.25 -4.86
C ALA A 60 10.44 10.61 -5.58
N ALA A 61 9.31 11.11 -6.09
CA ALA A 61 9.23 12.44 -6.69
C ALA A 61 9.53 13.53 -5.66
N LEU A 62 9.01 13.36 -4.44
CA LEU A 62 9.24 14.29 -3.33
C LEU A 62 10.72 14.36 -2.97
N THR A 63 11.37 13.21 -2.77
CA THR A 63 12.81 13.13 -2.44
C THR A 63 13.66 13.76 -3.52
N LEU A 64 13.36 13.53 -4.80
CA LEU A 64 14.07 14.16 -5.91
C LEU A 64 13.83 15.66 -5.99
N GLY A 65 12.61 16.12 -5.72
CA GLY A 65 12.26 17.54 -5.68
C GLY A 65 12.98 18.28 -4.55
N VAL A 66 13.08 17.67 -3.37
CA VAL A 66 13.85 18.19 -2.23
C VAL A 66 15.35 18.19 -2.56
N GLY A 67 15.88 17.06 -3.04
CA GLY A 67 17.31 16.91 -3.37
C GLY A 67 17.78 17.87 -4.48
N LYS A 68 16.91 18.21 -5.44
CA LYS A 68 17.20 19.22 -6.48
C LYS A 68 16.94 20.66 -6.03
N GLY A 69 16.37 20.89 -4.84
CA GLY A 69 16.04 22.21 -4.32
C GLY A 69 14.76 22.84 -4.91
N PHE A 70 13.94 22.08 -5.62
CA PHE A 70 12.64 22.54 -6.13
C PHE A 70 11.59 22.58 -5.02
N VAL A 71 11.63 21.62 -4.10
CA VAL A 71 10.77 21.60 -2.92
C VAL A 71 11.53 22.20 -1.75
N LYS A 72 11.09 23.38 -1.29
CA LYS A 72 11.74 24.13 -0.21
C LYS A 72 11.04 23.99 1.14
N VAL A 73 9.75 23.64 1.14
CA VAL A 73 8.91 23.54 2.34
C VAL A 73 8.05 22.29 2.23
N LEU A 74 8.03 21.49 3.31
CA LEU A 74 7.08 20.41 3.52
C LEU A 74 6.20 20.78 4.70
N TYR A 75 4.88 20.77 4.50
CA TYR A 75 3.92 21.06 5.55
C TYR A 75 3.52 19.75 6.25
N GLY A 76 3.77 19.64 7.54
CA GLY A 76 3.45 18.47 8.34
C GLY A 76 3.94 18.58 9.78
N ASP A 77 3.52 17.65 10.63
CA ASP A 77 4.05 17.53 11.97
C ASP A 77 5.48 16.96 11.92
N PRO A 78 6.50 17.66 12.46
CA PRO A 78 7.88 17.17 12.46
C PRO A 78 8.07 15.89 13.28
N ASN A 79 7.15 15.55 14.17
CA ASN A 79 7.19 14.31 14.96
C ASN A 79 6.43 13.16 14.31
N PHE A 80 5.85 13.37 13.12
CA PHE A 80 5.08 12.34 12.44
C PHE A 80 5.97 11.20 11.95
N GLN A 81 5.62 9.97 12.33
CA GLN A 81 6.32 8.78 11.88
C GLN A 81 5.78 8.31 10.53
N LEU A 82 6.64 8.32 9.51
CA LEU A 82 6.29 7.88 8.18
C LEU A 82 6.57 6.37 8.03
N ASN A 83 5.51 5.57 7.99
CA ASN A 83 5.62 4.12 7.74
C ASN A 83 5.92 3.87 6.26
N MET A 84 7.14 3.40 5.98
CA MET A 84 7.62 3.11 4.64
C MET A 84 7.98 1.63 4.50
N VAL A 85 7.68 1.05 3.34
CA VAL A 85 8.00 -0.34 3.03
C VAL A 85 8.71 -0.45 1.67
N PRO A 86 9.81 -1.20 1.55
CA PRO A 86 10.47 -1.42 0.27
C PRO A 86 9.57 -2.13 -0.75
N VAL A 87 9.59 -1.67 -2.01
CA VAL A 87 8.75 -2.24 -3.08
C VAL A 87 9.02 -3.72 -3.36
N ASP A 88 10.26 -4.19 -3.19
CA ASP A 88 10.62 -5.59 -3.38
C ASP A 88 9.98 -6.52 -2.33
N ILE A 89 9.84 -6.05 -1.09
CA ILE A 89 9.10 -6.78 -0.06
C ILE A 89 7.61 -6.83 -0.40
N VAL A 90 7.04 -5.71 -0.82
CA VAL A 90 5.62 -5.65 -1.20
C VAL A 90 5.33 -6.54 -2.40
N ALA A 91 6.18 -6.52 -3.43
CA ALA A 91 6.04 -7.37 -4.61
C ALA A 91 6.09 -8.86 -4.23
N ASN A 92 7.05 -9.26 -3.40
CA ASN A 92 7.15 -10.63 -2.91
C ASN A 92 5.91 -11.03 -2.09
N ALA A 93 5.38 -10.12 -1.25
CA ALA A 93 4.14 -10.36 -0.52
C ALA A 93 2.93 -10.57 -1.44
N HIS A 94 2.83 -9.83 -2.55
CA HIS A 94 1.78 -10.04 -3.56
C HIS A 94 1.86 -11.42 -4.20
N VAL A 95 3.06 -11.84 -4.61
CA VAL A 95 3.27 -13.17 -5.20
C VAL A 95 2.93 -14.29 -4.21
N LEU A 96 3.38 -14.16 -2.96
CA LEU A 96 3.08 -15.13 -1.90
C LEU A 96 1.60 -15.19 -1.56
N ALA A 97 0.92 -14.04 -1.52
CA ALA A 97 -0.52 -13.97 -1.29
C ALA A 97 -1.28 -14.64 -2.43
N ALA A 98 -0.94 -14.34 -3.69
CA ALA A 98 -1.54 -14.96 -4.85
C ALA A 98 -1.36 -16.49 -4.85
N TRP A 99 -0.16 -16.96 -4.52
CA TRP A 99 0.11 -18.39 -4.39
C TRP A 99 -0.67 -19.04 -3.24
N SER A 100 -0.69 -18.42 -2.05
CA SER A 100 -1.43 -18.94 -0.89
C SER A 100 -2.93 -19.02 -1.16
N VAL A 101 -3.49 -18.02 -1.84
CA VAL A 101 -4.91 -17.96 -2.18
C VAL A 101 -5.25 -18.95 -3.30
N GLY A 102 -4.40 -19.08 -4.32
CA GLY A 102 -4.61 -20.00 -5.44
C GLY A 102 -4.43 -21.48 -5.08
N THR A 103 -3.67 -21.80 -4.04
CA THR A 103 -3.43 -23.19 -3.59
C THR A 103 -4.37 -23.66 -2.49
N LYS A 104 -5.00 -22.75 -1.73
CA LYS A 104 -5.98 -23.10 -0.69
C LYS A 104 -7.38 -23.16 -1.29
N ARG A 105 -8.09 -24.27 -1.04
CA ARG A 105 -9.43 -24.57 -1.58
C ARG A 105 -10.59 -23.80 -0.93
N PHE A 106 -10.33 -23.04 0.14
CA PHE A 106 -11.33 -22.29 0.89
C PHE A 106 -10.97 -20.80 0.90
N ALA A 107 -11.99 -19.96 0.74
CA ALA A 107 -11.91 -18.49 0.77
C ALA A 107 -11.27 -18.01 2.08
N LEU A 108 -9.96 -17.86 2.08
CA LEU A 108 -9.21 -17.35 3.22
C LEU A 108 -8.99 -15.86 2.99
N PHE A 109 -9.75 -15.02 3.68
CA PHE A 109 -9.54 -13.59 3.68
C PHE A 109 -8.22 -13.27 4.41
N ILE A 110 -7.13 -13.16 3.65
CA ILE A 110 -5.83 -12.75 4.21
C ILE A 110 -5.71 -11.25 4.03
N THR A 111 -5.74 -10.54 5.16
CA THR A 111 -5.29 -9.15 5.22
C THR A 111 -3.80 -9.15 5.57
N ILE A 112 -2.94 -8.80 4.62
CA ILE A 112 -1.53 -8.55 4.90
C ILE A 112 -1.38 -7.04 5.11
N ASN A 113 -1.47 -6.61 6.36
CA ASN A 113 -1.12 -5.25 6.72
C ASN A 113 0.40 -5.18 6.90
N THR A 114 1.07 -4.29 6.15
CA THR A 114 2.41 -3.82 6.53
C THR A 114 2.33 -2.53 7.33
N LEU A 115 1.16 -2.25 7.90
CA LEU A 115 0.81 -1.14 8.77
C LEU A 115 0.35 -1.74 10.12
N CYS A 116 0.80 -1.17 11.25
CA CYS A 116 0.04 -1.30 12.49
C CYS A 116 -1.33 -0.62 12.33
#